data_AF-A0A935SJH5-F1
#
_entry.id   AF-A0A935SJH5-F1
#
_cell.length_a   1.000
_cell.length_b   1.000
_cell.length_c   1.000
_cell.angle_alpha   90.00
_cell.angle_beta   90.00
_cell.angle_gamma   90.00
#
_symmetry.space_group_name_H-M   'P 1'
#
loop_
_entity.id
_entity.type
_entity.pdbx_description
1 polymer ?
#
loop_
_entity_poly.entity_id
_entity_poly.type
_entity_poly.pdbx_seq_one_letter_code
_entity_poly.pdbx_strand_id
1 'polypeptide(L)'
;MEPNAPHNVIMLLDKVDPVYITEARNAIVRYNRENYKNQTIEVVKDALDANRTILIFTNFTDGDAALQYYLKLKKAAAIEIGWLPVNKYSFLIITNKNLQLLKNNKDVNGYRDLLNKQYSNQF
;
A
#
# COMPACT_ATOMS: atom_id res chain seq x y z
N MET A 1 8.37 10.67 -10.57
CA MET A 1 6.96 10.55 -10.14
C MET A 1 6.39 11.95 -10.01
N GLU A 2 5.09 12.15 -10.21
CA GLU A 2 4.43 13.47 -10.18
C GLU A 2 3.86 13.70 -8.77
N PRO A 3 4.49 14.50 -7.88
CA PRO A 3 4.15 14.53 -6.45
C PRO A 3 2.74 15.06 -6.14
N ASN A 4 2.26 16.00 -6.97
CA ASN A 4 0.96 16.66 -6.77
C ASN A 4 -0.19 15.93 -7.48
N ALA A 5 0.07 14.85 -8.21
CA ALA A 5 -0.98 14.04 -8.81
C ALA A 5 -1.69 13.20 -7.73
N PRO A 6 -2.93 12.72 -7.94
CA PRO A 6 -3.55 11.76 -7.03
C PRO A 6 -2.69 10.51 -6.84
N HIS A 7 -2.57 10.09 -5.59
CA HIS A 7 -1.80 8.92 -5.18
C HIS A 7 -2.69 7.86 -4.55
N ASN A 8 -2.16 6.64 -4.56
CA ASN A 8 -2.64 5.52 -3.79
C ASN A 8 -1.55 5.11 -2.81
N VAL A 9 -1.96 4.46 -1.72
CA VAL A 9 -1.05 3.62 -0.93
C VAL A 9 -1.26 2.18 -1.37
N ILE A 10 -0.18 1.41 -1.47
CA ILE A 10 -0.26 -0.02 -1.73
C ILE A 10 0.35 -0.81 -0.59
N MET A 11 -0.32 -1.88 -0.19
CA MET A 11 0.27 -2.96 0.60
C MET A 11 0.55 -4.12 -0.34
N LEU A 12 1.82 -4.47 -0.51
CA LEU A 12 2.25 -5.64 -1.26
C LEU A 12 2.32 -6.84 -0.31
N LEU A 13 1.70 -7.94 -0.69
CA LEU A 13 1.67 -9.22 0.02
C LEU A 13 2.40 -10.27 -0.84
N ASP A 14 3.50 -10.83 -0.33
CA ASP A 14 4.36 -11.76 -1.06
C ASP A 14 4.25 -13.20 -0.55
N LYS A 15 3.78 -14.12 -1.40
CA LYS A 15 3.53 -15.53 -1.09
C LYS A 15 2.73 -15.69 0.20
N VAL A 16 1.59 -15.01 0.25
CA VAL A 16 0.61 -15.04 1.34
C VAL A 16 -0.61 -15.81 0.88
N ASP A 17 -1.12 -16.69 1.73
CA ASP A 17 -2.33 -17.46 1.44
C ASP A 17 -3.54 -16.52 1.20
N PRO A 18 -4.45 -16.82 0.25
CA PRO A 18 -5.65 -16.02 -0.01
C PRO A 18 -6.51 -15.72 1.22
N VAL A 19 -6.58 -16.64 2.20
CA VAL A 19 -7.30 -16.42 3.46
C VAL A 19 -6.64 -15.28 4.24
N TYR A 20 -5.33 -15.33 4.42
CA TYR A 20 -4.57 -14.28 5.11
C TYR A 20 -4.57 -12.94 4.35
N ILE A 21 -4.62 -12.95 3.01
CA ILE A 21 -4.83 -11.72 2.23
C ILE A 21 -6.18 -11.07 2.59
N THR A 22 -7.22 -11.90 2.71
CA THR A 22 -8.58 -11.44 3.01
C THR A 22 -8.68 -10.91 4.44
N GLU A 23 -8.10 -11.61 5.40
CA GLU A 23 -8.03 -11.17 6.81
C GLU A 23 -7.24 -9.87 6.97
N ALA A 24 -6.12 -9.72 6.26
CA ALA A 24 -5.34 -8.48 6.27
C ALA A 24 -6.15 -7.30 5.73
N ARG A 25 -6.87 -7.49 4.61
CA ARG A 25 -7.76 -6.46 4.06
C ARG A 25 -8.85 -6.09 5.06
N ASN A 26 -9.51 -7.08 5.68
CA ASN A 26 -10.59 -6.84 6.63
C ASN A 26 -10.10 -6.08 7.87
N ALA A 27 -8.95 -6.47 8.41
CA ALA A 27 -8.32 -5.78 9.53
C ALA A 27 -8.01 -4.30 9.19
N ILE A 28 -7.42 -4.04 8.03
CA ILE A 28 -7.09 -2.66 7.65
C ILE A 28 -8.35 -1.84 7.30
N VAL A 29 -9.38 -2.45 6.70
CA VAL A 29 -10.68 -1.77 6.49
C VAL A 29 -11.30 -1.36 7.82
N ARG A 30 -11.23 -2.22 8.85
CA ARG A 30 -11.68 -1.86 10.21
C ARG A 30 -10.86 -0.70 10.77
N TYR A 31 -9.52 -0.78 10.71
CA TYR A 31 -8.62 0.31 11.11
C TYR A 31 -8.98 1.64 10.43
N ASN A 32 -9.24 1.61 9.12
CA ASN A 32 -9.63 2.80 8.36
C ASN A 32 -10.94 3.41 8.87
N ARG A 33 -11.96 2.59 9.11
CA ARG A 33 -13.26 3.04 9.63
C ARG A 33 -13.14 3.67 11.02
N GLU A 34 -12.25 3.16 11.86
CA GLU A 34 -12.07 3.65 13.23
C GLU A 34 -11.27 4.96 13.27
N ASN A 35 -10.26 5.12 12.42
CA ASN A 35 -9.28 6.21 12.49
C ASN A 35 -9.51 7.33 11.45
N TYR A 36 -10.24 7.05 10.37
CA TYR A 36 -10.44 7.97 9.24
C TYR A 36 -11.93 8.18 8.94
N LYS A 37 -12.74 8.41 9.99
CA LYS A 37 -14.21 8.51 9.90
C LYS A 37 -14.74 9.53 8.90
N ASN A 38 -13.97 10.59 8.63
CA ASN A 38 -14.35 11.66 7.70
C ASN A 38 -13.75 11.48 6.30
N GLN A 39 -13.08 10.36 6.03
CA GLN A 39 -12.45 10.06 4.74
C GLN A 39 -12.85 8.66 4.27
N THR A 40 -13.41 8.59 3.07
CA THR A 40 -13.73 7.30 2.44
C THR A 40 -12.46 6.73 1.81
N ILE A 41 -11.78 5.83 2.52
CA ILE A 41 -10.63 5.08 1.99
C ILE A 41 -11.13 3.74 1.46
N GLU A 42 -11.18 3.60 0.14
CA GLU A 42 -11.50 2.33 -0.50
C GLU A 42 -10.26 1.44 -0.53
N VAL A 43 -10.46 0.12 -0.34
CA VAL A 43 -9.39 -0.88 -0.39
C VAL A 43 -9.70 -1.92 -1.45
N VAL A 44 -9.00 -1.85 -2.57
CA VAL A 44 -9.16 -2.77 -3.71
C VAL A 44 -8.08 -3.84 -3.67
N LYS A 45 -8.45 -5.10 -3.84
CA LYS A 45 -7.50 -6.22 -3.97
C LYS A 45 -7.22 -6.46 -5.45
N ASP A 46 -5.95 -6.63 -5.81
CA ASP A 46 -5.53 -6.99 -7.16
C ASP A 46 -4.29 -7.88 -7.15
N ALA A 47 -4.07 -8.65 -8.22
CA ALA A 47 -2.87 -9.46 -8.38
C ALA A 47 -1.76 -8.63 -9.05
N LEU A 48 -0.58 -8.59 -8.43
CA LEU A 48 0.61 -8.10 -9.11
C LEU A 48 1.20 -9.21 -9.99
N ASP A 49 1.32 -10.43 -9.49
CA ASP A 49 1.68 -11.62 -10.28
C ASP A 49 1.23 -12.90 -9.53
N ALA A 50 1.72 -14.07 -9.97
CA ALA A 50 1.37 -15.37 -9.38
C ALA A 50 1.71 -15.50 -7.89
N ASN A 51 2.70 -14.74 -7.39
CA ASN A 51 3.15 -14.81 -6.01
C ASN A 51 2.78 -13.56 -5.19
N ARG A 52 2.51 -12.44 -5.86
CA ARG A 52 2.34 -11.14 -5.21
C ARG A 52 0.93 -10.59 -5.42
N THR A 53 0.27 -10.27 -4.31
CA THR A 53 -1.02 -9.55 -4.29
C THR A 53 -0.79 -8.12 -3.81
N ILE A 54 -1.56 -7.17 -4.32
CA ILE A 54 -1.58 -5.79 -3.83
C ILE A 54 -2.96 -5.46 -3.27
N LEU A 55 -2.97 -4.81 -2.11
CA LEU A 55 -4.13 -4.05 -1.63
C LEU A 55 -3.87 -2.58 -1.93
N ILE A 56 -4.79 -1.95 -2.66
CA ILE A 56 -4.70 -0.58 -3.16
C ILE A 56 -5.67 0.28 -2.35
N PHE A 57 -5.12 1.23 -1.61
CA PHE A 57 -5.83 2.22 -0.82
C PHE A 57 -5.93 3.50 -1.66
N THR A 58 -7.14 3.97 -1.95
CA THR A 58 -7.38 5.08 -2.87
C THR A 58 -7.89 6.34 -2.16
N ASN A 59 -8.18 7.39 -2.94
CA ASN A 59 -8.74 8.67 -2.50
C ASN A 59 -7.75 9.56 -1.71
N PHE A 60 -6.49 9.60 -2.14
CA PHE A 60 -5.52 10.61 -1.70
C PHE A 60 -5.31 11.64 -2.81
N THR A 61 -5.41 12.92 -2.45
CA THR A 61 -5.34 14.05 -3.39
C THR A 61 -3.96 14.21 -4.03
N ASP A 62 -2.92 13.84 -3.29
CA ASP A 62 -1.52 14.05 -3.64
C ASP A 62 -0.61 13.06 -2.89
N GLY A 63 0.70 13.16 -3.16
CA GLY A 63 1.72 12.31 -2.56
C GLY A 63 1.89 12.53 -1.06
N ASP A 64 1.65 13.74 -0.56
CA ASP A 64 1.80 14.06 0.87
C ASP A 64 0.65 13.45 1.68
N ALA A 65 -0.59 13.56 1.19
CA ALA A 65 -1.75 12.91 1.79
C ALA A 65 -1.57 11.37 1.84
N ALA A 66 -1.08 10.78 0.75
CA ALA A 66 -0.77 9.36 0.71
C ALA A 66 0.38 8.99 1.66
N LEU A 67 1.44 9.80 1.75
CA LEU A 67 2.57 9.57 2.63
C LEU A 67 2.17 9.60 4.10
N GLN A 68 1.36 10.57 4.51
CA GLN A 68 0.85 10.67 5.87
C GLN A 68 0.02 9.44 6.27
N TYR A 69 -0.84 8.94 5.37
CA TYR A 69 -1.58 7.71 5.58
C TYR A 69 -0.65 6.49 5.64
N TYR A 70 0.29 6.37 4.71
CA TYR A 70 1.31 5.31 4.67
C TYR A 70 2.06 5.20 6.00
N LEU A 71 2.55 6.31 6.56
CA LEU A 71 3.31 6.31 7.81
C LEU A 71 2.47 5.79 8.98
N LYS A 72 1.20 6.19 9.06
CA LYS A 72 0.26 5.74 10.09
C LYS A 72 -0.11 4.27 9.93
N LEU A 73 -0.42 3.84 8.70
CA LEU A 73 -0.75 2.45 8.39
C LEU A 73 0.43 1.52 8.67
N LYS A 74 1.64 1.88 8.24
CA LYS A 74 2.87 1.11 8.48
C LYS A 74 3.10 0.88 9.97
N LYS A 75 2.86 1.90 10.81
CA LYS A 75 2.96 1.78 12.27
C LYS A 75 1.84 0.89 12.85
N ALA A 76 0.61 1.06 12.38
CA ALA A 76 -0.55 0.30 12.87
C ALA A 76 -0.51 -1.19 12.47
N ALA A 77 0.14 -1.52 11.34
CA ALA A 77 0.20 -2.88 10.79
C ALA A 77 0.73 -3.92 11.79
N ALA A 78 1.73 -3.56 12.61
CA ALA A 78 2.29 -4.46 13.62
C ALA A 78 1.23 -4.94 14.65
N ILE A 79 0.18 -4.16 14.85
CA ILE A 79 -0.93 -4.47 15.75
C ILE A 79 -2.09 -5.09 14.97
N GLU A 80 -2.56 -4.43 13.91
CA GLU A 80 -3.76 -4.82 13.16
C GLU A 80 -3.63 -6.17 12.45
N ILE A 81 -2.42 -6.47 11.98
CA ILE A 81 -2.07 -7.70 11.26
C ILE A 81 -0.86 -8.38 11.90
N GLY A 82 -0.72 -8.30 13.22
CA GLY A 82 0.43 -8.86 13.96
C GLY A 82 0.61 -10.39 13.81
N TRP A 83 -0.40 -11.09 13.32
CA TRP A 83 -0.36 -12.51 12.97
C TRP A 83 0.28 -12.78 11.59
N LEU A 84 0.45 -11.75 10.75
CA LEU A 84 1.13 -11.86 9.45
C LEU A 84 2.63 -11.54 9.63
N PRO A 85 3.55 -12.42 9.24
CA PRO A 85 4.98 -12.16 9.37
C PRO A 85 5.41 -10.87 8.66
N VAL A 86 6.28 -10.06 9.29
CA VAL A 86 6.69 -8.75 8.77
C VAL A 86 7.36 -8.84 7.39
N ASN A 87 8.09 -9.92 7.12
CA ASN A 87 8.73 -10.14 5.82
C ASN A 87 7.75 -10.54 4.69
N LYS A 88 6.46 -10.70 4.98
CA LYS A 88 5.42 -11.06 4.01
C LYS A 88 4.69 -9.86 3.43
N TYR A 89 4.93 -8.66 3.97
CA TYR A 89 4.31 -7.46 3.44
C TYR A 89 5.26 -6.26 3.39
N SER A 90 4.96 -5.34 2.49
CA SER A 90 5.59 -4.02 2.44
C SER A 90 4.58 -2.99 1.97
N PHE A 91 4.89 -1.71 2.16
CA PHE A 91 4.01 -0.62 1.75
C PHE A 91 4.76 0.36 0.85
N LEU A 92 4.06 0.97 -0.10
CA LEU A 92 4.57 1.99 -1.01
C LEU A 92 3.48 3.04 -1.30
N ILE A 93 3.86 4.22 -1.78
CA ILE A 93 2.93 5.20 -2.38
C ILE A 93 3.10 5.22 -3.89
N ILE A 94 2.01 5.41 -4.64
CA ILE A 94 2.03 5.23 -6.09
C ILE A 94 0.94 6.00 -6.81
N THR A 95 1.27 6.67 -7.91
CA THR A 95 0.26 7.27 -8.80
C THR A 95 -0.41 6.17 -9.64
N ASN A 96 -1.61 6.44 -10.17
CA ASN A 96 -2.29 5.50 -11.08
C ASN A 96 -1.43 5.13 -12.30
N LYS A 97 -0.74 6.11 -12.89
CA LYS A 97 0.18 5.90 -14.03
C LYS A 97 1.31 4.94 -13.66
N ASN A 98 1.97 5.16 -12.52
CA ASN A 98 3.05 4.29 -12.06
C ASN A 98 2.54 2.90 -11.65
N LEU A 99 1.31 2.79 -11.14
CA LEU A 99 0.70 1.50 -10.82
C LEU A 99 0.52 0.65 -12.08
N GLN A 100 0.11 1.24 -13.21
CA GLN A 100 0.03 0.53 -14.48
C GLN A 100 1.42 0.08 -14.97
N LEU A 101 2.43 0.93 -14.84
CA LEU A 101 3.81 0.56 -15.17
C LEU A 101 4.32 -0.59 -14.29
N LEU A 102 4.08 -0.52 -12.98
CA LEU A 102 4.44 -1.57 -12.03
C LEU A 102 3.72 -2.89 -12.35
N LYS A 103 2.44 -2.82 -12.70
CA LYS A 103 1.68 -3.98 -13.16
C LYS A 103 2.19 -4.55 -14.47
N ASN A 104 2.88 -3.79 -15.31
CA ASN A 104 3.45 -4.31 -16.54
C ASN A 104 4.86 -4.90 -16.32
N ASN A 105 5.75 -4.14 -15.67
CA ASN A 105 7.15 -4.52 -15.52
C ASN A 105 7.46 -5.37 -14.28
N LYS A 106 6.54 -5.38 -13.29
CA LYS A 106 6.65 -6.09 -12.01
C LYS A 106 7.87 -5.71 -11.14
N ASP A 107 8.50 -4.58 -11.44
CA ASP A 107 9.73 -4.10 -10.81
C ASP A 107 9.43 -3.28 -9.54
N VAL A 108 9.10 -4.00 -8.47
CA VAL A 108 8.84 -3.42 -7.15
C VAL A 108 10.11 -2.78 -6.56
N ASN A 109 11.27 -3.38 -6.79
CA ASN A 109 12.52 -2.92 -6.17
C ASN A 109 12.99 -1.62 -6.82
N GLY A 110 13.03 -1.55 -8.15
CA GLY A 110 13.35 -0.31 -8.84
C GLY A 110 12.36 0.81 -8.54
N TYR A 111 11.08 0.49 -8.33
CA TYR A 111 10.10 1.49 -7.90
C TYR A 111 10.35 1.97 -6.45
N ARG A 112 10.71 1.07 -5.54
CA ARG A 112 11.09 1.45 -4.16
C ARG A 112 12.33 2.35 -4.16
N ASP A 113 13.34 2.04 -4.96
CA ASP A 113 14.54 2.87 -5.08
C ASP A 113 14.23 4.27 -5.59
N LEU A 114 13.29 4.40 -6.53
CA LEU A 114 12.79 5.69 -6.98
C LEU A 114 12.12 6.48 -5.84
N LEU A 115 11.26 5.82 -5.06
CA LEU A 115 10.61 6.46 -3.91
C LEU A 115 11.63 6.92 -2.87
N ASN A 116 12.62 6.09 -2.55
CA ASN A 116 13.65 6.42 -1.57
C ASN A 116 14.50 7.62 -1.97
N LYS A 117 14.80 7.78 -3.26
CA LYS A 117 15.46 8.98 -3.80
C LYS A 117 14.61 10.24 -3.66
N GLN A 118 13.29 10.12 -3.81
CA GLN A 118 12.37 11.26 -3.78
C GLN A 118 11.94 11.65 -2.35
N TYR A 119 11.83 10.67 -1.44
CA TYR A 119 11.30 10.84 -0.08
C TYR A 119 12.34 10.52 1.00
N SER A 120 13.63 10.75 0.73
CA SER A 120 14.71 10.66 1.72
C SER A 120 14.73 9.35 2.53
N ASN A 121 14.66 8.21 1.85
CA ASN A 121 14.74 6.86 2.43
C ASN A 121 13.60 6.46 3.40
N GLN A 122 12.37 6.90 3.13
CA GLN A 122 11.20 6.50 3.94
C GLN A 122 10.61 5.11 3.59
N PHE A 123 11.10 4.41 2.55
CA PHE A 123 10.49 3.22 1.96
C PHE A 123 11.38 1.96 1.92
#